data_AF-A0A2E9Q9I8-F1
#
_entry.id   AF-A0A2E9Q9I8-F1
#
_cell.length_a   1.000
_cell.length_b   1.000
_cell.length_c   1.000
_cell.angle_alpha   90.00
_cell.angle_beta   90.00
_cell.angle_gamma   90.00
#
_symmetry.space_group_name_H-M   'P 1'
#
loop_
_entity.id
_entity.type
_entity.pdbx_description
1 polymer ?
#
loop_
_entity_poly.entity_id
_entity_poly.type
_entity_poly.pdbx_seq_one_letter_code
_entity_poly.pdbx_strand_id
1 'polypeptide(L)'
;MMKNPHFPAGIYPILDLDACQARSVAPEEVILEWKTLGWGPFQLRAKGVSAQEYAALAEKLHAVWMEPLPMQAPIAESDSADQPDSTSAATGSMGGHPNRWFGRPAIIANDFLELAWHHSDWFCGIHLGQSDLESLSSREQAMLQQILDSGGIAGCSTHNLDQFRRAMEPDESPFGKESRGSVWSYIALGPVFATGSKTKSSDQNDPLGPEQALEIIAESKVVSQFEERSRPFSVVMIGGLNPENWAELAKGIQTRGWNTRAFVPAVIGSVMNSGPGADGARQWDDSLRSLHLDT
;
A
#
# COMPACT_ATOMS: atom_id res chain seq x y z
N MET A 1 -3.01 -13.16 -17.41
CA MET A 1 -3.62 -12.09 -16.58
C MET A 1 -3.17 -12.30 -15.14
N MET A 2 -2.49 -11.31 -14.54
CA MET A 2 -2.09 -11.41 -13.13
C MET A 2 -3.34 -11.48 -12.24
N LYS A 3 -3.31 -12.39 -11.26
CA LYS A 3 -4.34 -12.50 -10.22
C LYS A 3 -4.30 -11.22 -9.37
N ASN A 4 -5.48 -10.73 -8.97
CA ASN A 4 -5.75 -9.42 -8.33
C ASN A 4 -4.58 -8.84 -7.51
N PRO A 5 -4.16 -7.58 -7.77
CA PRO A 5 -3.07 -6.94 -7.02
C PRO A 5 -3.39 -6.87 -5.53
N HIS A 6 -2.36 -6.88 -4.68
CA HIS A 6 -2.52 -6.72 -3.22
C HIS A 6 -3.23 -5.41 -2.89
N PHE A 7 -2.91 -4.37 -3.66
CA PHE A 7 -3.42 -3.01 -3.59
C PHE A 7 -4.38 -2.73 -4.78
N PRO A 8 -5.66 -3.12 -4.70
CA PRO A 8 -6.64 -3.00 -5.79
C PRO A 8 -6.83 -1.59 -6.33
N ALA A 9 -6.70 -0.57 -5.49
CA ALA A 9 -6.81 0.84 -5.90
C ALA A 9 -5.52 1.37 -6.56
N GLY A 10 -4.49 0.55 -6.73
CA GLY A 10 -3.20 0.98 -7.26
C GLY A 10 -2.45 1.93 -6.32
N ILE A 11 -2.77 1.93 -5.02
CA ILE A 11 -2.14 2.74 -3.97
C ILE A 11 -1.99 1.95 -2.68
N TYR A 12 -0.88 2.17 -1.97
CA TYR A 12 -0.62 1.60 -0.66
C TYR A 12 -0.63 2.70 0.42
N PRO A 13 -1.78 3.00 1.03
CA PRO A 13 -1.86 4.05 2.04
C PRO A 13 -1.25 3.57 3.37
N ILE A 14 -0.53 4.47 4.04
CA ILE A 14 0.10 4.23 5.35
C ILE A 14 -0.50 5.22 6.34
N LEU A 15 -1.25 4.70 7.31
CA LEU A 15 -1.78 5.45 8.44
C LEU A 15 -0.67 5.62 9.48
N ASP A 16 -0.05 6.79 9.46
CA ASP A 16 1.01 7.18 10.37
C ASP A 16 0.45 8.02 11.53
N LEU A 17 0.51 7.47 12.74
CA LEU A 17 -0.09 8.11 13.92
C LEU A 17 0.58 9.46 14.25
N ASP A 18 1.90 9.57 14.08
CA ASP A 18 2.62 10.82 14.31
C ASP A 18 2.19 11.88 13.28
N ALA A 19 1.98 11.46 12.03
CA ALA A 19 1.51 12.35 10.97
C ALA A 19 0.07 12.84 11.19
N CYS A 20 -0.82 11.97 11.68
CA CYS A 20 -2.18 12.33 12.11
C CYS A 20 -2.15 13.36 13.24
N GLN A 21 -1.37 13.10 14.29
CA GLN A 21 -1.21 14.02 15.42
C GLN A 21 -0.67 15.38 14.99
N ALA A 22 0.38 15.39 14.15
CA ALA A 22 0.98 16.63 13.64
C ALA A 22 -0.02 17.48 12.81
N ARG A 23 -1.04 16.86 12.23
CA ARG A 23 -2.10 17.53 11.46
C ARG A 23 -3.40 17.75 12.23
N SER A 24 -3.46 17.28 13.48
CA SER A 24 -4.70 17.28 14.28
C SER A 24 -5.89 16.59 13.57
N VAL A 25 -5.61 15.49 12.87
CA VAL A 25 -6.64 14.67 12.19
C VAL A 25 -6.81 13.35 12.94
N ALA A 26 -8.06 12.94 13.14
CA ALA A 26 -8.36 11.67 13.80
C ALA A 26 -8.05 10.48 12.85
N PRO A 27 -7.29 9.45 13.28
CA PRO A 27 -6.99 8.29 12.45
C PRO A 27 -8.23 7.60 11.85
N GLU A 28 -9.35 7.60 12.56
CA GLU A 28 -10.63 7.03 12.13
C GLU A 28 -11.23 7.77 10.94
N GLU A 29 -11.13 9.11 10.93
CA GLU A 29 -11.62 9.95 9.82
C GLU A 29 -10.84 9.64 8.54
N VAL A 30 -9.52 9.49 8.65
CA VAL A 30 -8.64 9.12 7.53
C VAL A 30 -9.02 7.75 6.96
N ILE A 31 -9.22 6.75 7.83
CA ILE A 31 -9.59 5.40 7.40
C ILE A 31 -10.97 5.36 6.76
N LEU A 32 -11.95 6.10 7.30
CA LEU A 32 -13.27 6.22 6.68
C LEU A 32 -13.18 6.84 5.28
N GLU A 33 -12.40 7.90 5.12
CA GLU A 33 -12.16 8.52 3.82
C GLU A 33 -11.57 7.51 2.82
N TRP A 34 -10.48 6.83 3.17
CA TRP A 34 -9.86 5.82 2.31
C TRP A 34 -10.81 4.67 1.97
N LYS A 35 -11.64 4.26 2.93
CA LYS A 35 -12.67 3.25 2.69
C LYS A 35 -13.74 3.72 1.69
N THR A 36 -14.16 4.99 1.75
CA THR A 36 -15.12 5.56 0.77
C THR A 36 -14.53 5.60 -0.64
N LEU A 37 -13.22 5.81 -0.76
CA LEU A 37 -12.49 5.74 -2.03
C LEU A 37 -12.22 4.30 -2.49
N GLY A 38 -12.56 3.29 -1.68
CA GLY A 38 -12.30 1.90 -1.98
C GLY A 38 -10.81 1.54 -1.94
N TRP A 39 -10.01 2.30 -1.20
CA TRP A 39 -8.61 1.95 -0.94
C TRP A 39 -8.54 0.77 0.05
N GLY A 40 -7.37 0.15 0.20
CA GLY A 40 -7.18 -0.98 1.11
C GLY A 40 -6.46 -2.15 0.43
N PRO A 41 -5.62 -2.92 1.15
CA PRO A 41 -5.30 -2.76 2.57
C PRO A 41 -4.44 -1.52 2.83
N PHE A 42 -4.32 -1.11 4.10
CA PHE A 42 -3.51 0.02 4.55
C PHE A 42 -2.53 -0.42 5.64
N GLN A 43 -1.39 0.26 5.75
CA GLN A 43 -0.44 0.02 6.84
C GLN A 43 -0.81 0.83 8.08
N LEU A 44 -0.72 0.25 9.28
CA LEU A 44 -0.75 1.00 10.52
C LEU A 44 0.68 1.23 11.03
N ARG A 45 1.14 2.49 11.05
CA ARG A 45 2.45 2.88 11.57
C ARG A 45 2.27 3.78 12.80
N ALA A 46 2.60 3.28 13.97
CA ALA A 46 2.59 4.04 15.21
C ALA A 46 3.93 3.80 15.92
N LYS A 47 4.88 4.72 15.74
CA LYS A 47 6.20 4.59 16.36
C LYS A 47 6.13 5.05 17.81
N GLY A 48 6.83 4.34 18.70
CA GLY A 48 6.94 4.73 20.11
C GLY A 48 5.73 4.39 20.98
N VAL A 49 4.70 3.73 20.44
CA VAL A 49 3.62 3.15 21.26
C VAL A 49 4.01 1.75 21.73
N SER A 50 3.49 1.33 22.87
CA SER A 50 3.63 -0.04 23.35
C SER A 50 2.82 -1.03 22.50
N ALA A 51 3.15 -2.33 22.56
CA ALA A 51 2.39 -3.37 21.88
C ALA A 51 0.90 -3.38 22.29
N GLN A 52 0.61 -3.12 23.57
CA GLN A 52 -0.78 -3.05 24.06
C GLN A 52 -1.54 -1.86 23.46
N GLU A 53 -0.92 -0.69 23.40
CA GLU A 53 -1.51 0.50 22.77
C GLU A 53 -1.70 0.31 21.27
N TYR A 54 -0.73 -0.32 20.60
CA TYR A 54 -0.81 -0.66 19.17
C TYR A 54 -1.99 -1.61 18.90
N ALA A 55 -2.14 -2.66 19.70
CA ALA A 55 -3.24 -3.61 19.59
C ALA A 55 -4.61 -2.94 19.81
N ALA A 56 -4.75 -2.11 20.85
CA ALA A 56 -5.98 -1.37 21.11
C ALA A 56 -6.34 -0.39 19.97
N LEU A 57 -5.34 0.26 19.39
CA LEU A 57 -5.53 1.12 18.21
C LEU A 57 -5.97 0.31 16.99
N ALA A 58 -5.32 -0.83 16.72
CA ALA A 58 -5.66 -1.70 15.60
C ALA A 58 -7.07 -2.28 15.72
N GLU A 59 -7.48 -2.74 16.91
CA GLU A 59 -8.84 -3.22 17.19
C GLU A 59 -9.87 -2.12 16.91
N LYS A 60 -9.62 -0.90 17.40
CA LYS A 60 -10.50 0.26 17.16
C LYS A 60 -10.63 0.58 15.67
N LEU A 61 -9.51 0.64 14.95
CA LEU A 61 -9.52 0.94 13.50
C LEU A 61 -10.15 -0.19 12.68
N HIS A 62 -9.96 -1.44 13.11
CA HIS A 62 -10.62 -2.59 12.50
C HIS A 62 -12.14 -2.50 12.67
N ALA A 63 -12.64 -2.14 13.85
CA ALA A 63 -14.08 -1.94 14.07
C ALA A 63 -14.65 -0.89 13.11
N VAL A 64 -14.00 0.28 12.98
CA VAL A 64 -14.37 1.33 12.01
C VAL A 64 -14.33 0.79 10.57
N TRP A 65 -13.33 -0.03 10.22
CA TRP A 65 -13.24 -0.65 8.91
C TRP A 65 -14.37 -1.65 8.62
N MET A 66 -14.91 -2.32 9.63
CA MET A 66 -15.96 -3.32 9.46
C MET A 66 -17.37 -2.72 9.47
N GLU A 67 -17.56 -1.51 10.02
CA GLU A 67 -18.85 -0.83 10.01
C GLU A 67 -19.34 -0.52 8.59
N PRO A 68 -20.58 -0.83 8.19
CA PRO A 68 -21.08 -0.46 6.88
C PRO A 68 -20.92 1.03 6.61
N LEU A 69 -20.50 1.41 5.40
CA LEU A 69 -20.53 2.82 5.02
C LEU A 69 -21.97 3.33 5.20
N PRO A 70 -22.17 4.53 5.78
CA PRO A 70 -23.51 5.10 5.86
C PRO A 70 -24.09 5.13 4.45
N MET A 71 -25.28 4.57 4.27
CA MET A 71 -25.96 4.67 2.98
C MET A 71 -25.99 6.14 2.62
N GLN A 72 -25.28 6.52 1.55
CA GLN A 72 -25.42 7.86 1.01
C GLN A 72 -26.90 8.03 0.74
N ALA A 73 -27.53 9.00 1.39
CA ALA A 73 -28.92 9.31 1.13
C ALA A 73 -29.07 9.41 -0.39
N PRO A 74 -30.11 8.78 -0.98
CA PRO A 74 -30.30 8.82 -2.42
C PRO A 74 -30.14 10.27 -2.84
N ILE A 75 -29.17 10.55 -3.71
CA ILE A 75 -28.98 11.88 -4.29
C ILE A 75 -30.36 12.20 -4.84
N ALA A 76 -31.05 13.15 -4.21
CA ALA A 76 -32.39 13.52 -4.63
C ALA A 76 -32.24 13.82 -6.11
N GLU A 77 -32.87 12.99 -6.95
CA GLU A 77 -32.91 13.20 -8.38
C GLU A 77 -33.37 14.63 -8.53
N SER A 78 -32.46 15.50 -8.95
CA SER A 78 -32.82 16.86 -9.23
C SER A 78 -33.79 16.75 -10.38
N ASP A 79 -35.08 16.93 -10.10
CA ASP A 79 -36.17 17.01 -11.06
C ASP A 79 -35.90 18.19 -12.00
N SER A 80 -34.93 18.04 -12.91
CA SER A 80 -34.81 18.84 -14.10
C SER A 80 -35.74 18.21 -15.13
N ALA A 81 -37.03 18.48 -14.96
CA ALA A 81 -38.02 18.33 -15.99
C ALA A 81 -37.66 19.29 -17.14
N ASP A 82 -36.93 18.80 -18.13
CA ASP A 82 -37.08 19.10 -19.55
C ASP A 82 -35.94 18.48 -20.34
N GLN A 83 -36.20 17.38 -21.05
CA GLN A 83 -35.86 17.16 -22.47
C GLN A 83 -36.35 15.78 -22.95
N PRO A 84 -36.98 15.68 -24.13
CA PRO A 84 -37.43 14.41 -24.70
C PRO A 84 -36.38 13.76 -25.62
N ASP A 85 -36.37 12.42 -25.56
CA ASP A 85 -35.99 11.43 -26.57
C ASP A 85 -34.81 11.69 -27.53
N SER A 86 -33.72 10.93 -27.34
CA SER A 86 -33.28 9.98 -28.37
C SER A 86 -32.21 9.00 -27.87
N THR A 87 -32.62 7.73 -27.79
CA THR A 87 -31.88 6.50 -28.13
C THR A 87 -30.34 6.55 -28.12
N SER A 88 -29.74 6.06 -27.04
CA SER A 88 -28.52 5.26 -27.09
C SER A 88 -28.33 4.55 -25.74
N ALA A 89 -28.80 3.31 -25.67
CA ALA A 89 -28.55 2.42 -24.56
C ALA A 89 -27.05 2.09 -24.46
N ALA A 90 -26.37 2.78 -23.56
CA ALA A 90 -25.09 2.36 -23.00
C ALA A 90 -25.12 2.66 -21.51
N THR A 91 -25.95 1.93 -20.76
CA THR A 91 -25.81 1.78 -19.32
C THR A 91 -24.57 0.92 -19.05
N GLY A 92 -23.40 1.51 -19.28
CA GLY A 92 -22.15 1.06 -18.71
C GLY A 92 -22.23 1.29 -17.21
N SER A 93 -22.88 0.37 -16.49
CA SER A 93 -22.62 0.16 -15.07
C SER A 93 -21.11 -0.04 -14.97
N MET A 94 -20.40 1.00 -14.54
CA MET A 94 -19.02 0.89 -14.08
C MET A 94 -19.08 0.01 -12.85
N GLY A 95 -19.08 -1.30 -13.09
CA GLY A 95 -18.98 -2.34 -12.09
C GLY A 95 -17.64 -2.21 -11.43
N GLY A 96 -17.53 -1.26 -10.49
CA GLY A 96 -16.52 -1.28 -9.47
C GLY A 96 -16.68 -2.63 -8.79
N HIS A 97 -15.76 -3.55 -9.08
CA HIS A 97 -15.70 -4.81 -8.37
C HIS A 97 -15.77 -4.47 -6.88
N PRO A 98 -16.73 -5.02 -6.12
CA PRO A 98 -16.83 -4.73 -4.69
C PRO A 98 -15.46 -5.01 -4.11
N ASN A 99 -14.83 -3.97 -3.54
CA ASN A 99 -13.49 -4.11 -2.99
C ASN A 99 -13.53 -5.32 -2.04
N ARG A 100 -12.70 -6.34 -2.34
CA ARG A 100 -12.68 -7.61 -1.60
C ARG A 100 -12.39 -7.43 -0.10
N TRP A 101 -11.93 -6.24 0.28
CA TRP A 101 -11.62 -5.84 1.65
C TRP A 101 -12.81 -5.30 2.45
N PHE A 102 -13.99 -5.07 1.85
CA PHE A 102 -15.18 -4.60 2.59
C PHE A 102 -15.74 -5.61 3.62
N GLY A 103 -15.24 -6.84 3.63
CA GLY A 103 -15.62 -7.87 4.61
C GLY A 103 -14.42 -8.64 5.16
N ARG A 104 -13.23 -8.01 5.16
CA ARG A 104 -11.98 -8.64 5.58
C ARG A 104 -11.15 -7.66 6.40
N PRO A 105 -10.21 -8.16 7.21
CA PRO A 105 -9.20 -7.30 7.81
C PRO A 105 -8.43 -6.57 6.71
N ALA A 106 -8.15 -5.28 6.91
CA ALA A 106 -7.45 -4.44 5.93
C ALA A 106 -6.16 -3.82 6.48
N ILE A 107 -5.76 -4.18 7.71
CA ILE A 107 -4.60 -3.59 8.38
C ILE A 107 -3.36 -4.45 8.08
N ILE A 108 -2.30 -3.81 7.60
CA ILE A 108 -0.95 -4.36 7.56
C ILE A 108 -0.21 -3.77 8.77
N ALA A 109 0.23 -4.61 9.69
CA ALA A 109 1.01 -4.15 10.84
C ALA A 109 2.39 -3.64 10.39
N ASN A 110 2.98 -2.68 11.10
CA ASN A 110 4.35 -2.22 10.86
C ASN A 110 5.22 -2.59 12.06
N ASP A 111 6.21 -3.47 11.85
CA ASP A 111 7.20 -3.93 12.84
C ASP A 111 6.63 -4.76 14.03
N PHE A 112 5.30 -4.85 14.20
CA PHE A 112 4.65 -5.65 15.26
C PHE A 112 4.27 -7.08 14.80
N LEU A 113 5.27 -7.90 14.48
CA LEU A 113 5.07 -9.26 13.94
C LEU A 113 4.23 -10.17 14.84
N GLU A 114 4.55 -10.28 16.13
CA GLU A 114 3.80 -11.15 17.05
C GLU A 114 2.32 -10.74 17.15
N LEU A 115 2.01 -9.44 17.17
CA LEU A 115 0.63 -8.96 17.18
C LEU A 115 -0.10 -9.31 15.89
N ALA A 116 0.55 -9.10 14.73
CA ALA A 116 -0.03 -9.45 13.44
C ALA A 116 -0.36 -10.94 13.35
N TRP A 117 0.49 -11.78 13.92
CA TRP A 117 0.29 -13.23 13.97
C TRP A 117 -0.85 -13.64 14.93
N HIS A 118 -0.89 -13.07 16.14
CA HIS A 118 -1.90 -13.39 17.15
C HIS A 118 -3.29 -12.84 16.84
N HIS A 119 -3.38 -11.75 16.09
CA HIS A 119 -4.62 -11.03 15.78
C HIS A 119 -4.91 -11.01 14.27
N SER A 120 -4.87 -12.18 13.63
CA SER A 120 -5.14 -12.33 12.18
C SER A 120 -6.57 -11.95 11.77
N ASP A 121 -7.47 -11.76 12.73
CA ASP A 121 -8.81 -11.19 12.56
C ASP A 121 -8.80 -9.67 12.37
N TRP A 122 -7.74 -8.97 12.80
CA TRP A 122 -7.57 -7.53 12.61
C TRP A 122 -6.54 -7.20 11.52
N PHE A 123 -5.50 -8.03 11.44
CA PHE A 123 -4.40 -7.85 10.50
C PHE A 123 -4.49 -8.80 9.31
N CYS A 124 -4.36 -8.24 8.12
CA CYS A 124 -4.21 -9.01 6.87
C CYS A 124 -2.74 -9.22 6.47
N GLY A 125 -1.80 -8.61 7.20
CA GLY A 125 -0.40 -8.67 6.85
C GLY A 125 0.56 -7.96 7.81
N ILE A 126 1.83 -7.99 7.45
CA ILE A 126 2.96 -7.37 8.17
C ILE A 126 3.91 -6.67 7.19
N HIS A 127 4.44 -5.53 7.60
CA HIS A 127 5.55 -4.84 6.98
C HIS A 127 6.72 -4.82 7.96
N LEU A 128 7.93 -5.13 7.49
CA LEU A 128 9.15 -5.12 8.31
C LEU A 128 10.23 -4.19 7.72
N GLY A 129 10.86 -3.41 8.59
CA GLY A 129 12.10 -2.70 8.27
C GLY A 129 13.30 -3.65 8.12
N GLN A 130 14.41 -3.14 7.57
CA GLN A 130 15.65 -3.93 7.44
C GLN A 130 16.20 -4.38 8.79
N SER A 131 16.21 -3.50 9.79
CA SER A 131 16.69 -3.83 11.14
C SER A 131 15.84 -4.89 11.83
N ASP A 132 14.52 -4.87 11.60
CA ASP A 132 13.61 -5.87 12.13
C ASP A 132 13.89 -7.24 11.49
N LEU A 133 14.10 -7.27 10.17
CA LEU A 133 14.45 -8.50 9.45
C LEU A 133 15.76 -9.13 9.93
N GLU A 134 16.79 -8.30 10.12
CA GLU A 134 18.11 -8.76 10.57
C GLU A 134 18.09 -9.27 12.02
N SER A 135 17.10 -8.86 12.81
CA SER A 135 16.96 -9.23 14.22
C SER A 135 15.95 -10.35 14.50
N LEU A 136 15.24 -10.85 13.49
CA LEU A 136 14.27 -11.93 13.67
C LEU A 136 14.92 -13.19 14.27
N SER A 137 14.40 -13.62 15.41
CA SER A 137 14.68 -14.94 15.97
C SER A 137 14.11 -16.06 15.09
N SER A 138 14.58 -17.29 15.28
CA SER A 138 14.02 -18.45 14.56
C SER A 138 12.52 -18.65 14.82
N ARG A 139 12.02 -18.23 15.99
CA ARG A 139 10.58 -18.26 16.30
C ARG A 139 9.82 -17.25 15.46
N GLU A 140 10.32 -16.03 15.35
CA GLU A 140 9.69 -14.97 14.55
C GLU A 140 9.75 -15.28 13.06
N GLN A 141 10.84 -15.86 12.56
CA GLN A 141 10.92 -16.37 11.19
C GLN A 141 9.81 -17.40 10.91
N ALA A 142 9.57 -18.33 11.86
CA ALA A 142 8.49 -19.30 11.72
C ALA A 142 7.09 -18.65 11.73
N MET A 143 6.87 -17.61 12.55
CA MET A 143 5.61 -16.85 12.56
C MET A 143 5.37 -16.14 11.22
N LEU A 144 6.40 -15.48 10.68
CA LEU A 144 6.31 -14.79 9.40
C LEU A 144 6.03 -15.77 8.26
N GLN A 145 6.66 -16.95 8.28
CA GLN A 145 6.36 -18.02 7.32
C GLN A 145 4.89 -18.47 7.42
N GLN A 146 4.34 -18.63 8.63
CA GLN A 146 2.94 -19.01 8.81
C GLN A 146 1.96 -17.95 8.29
N ILE A 147 2.24 -16.66 8.47
CA ILE A 147 1.46 -15.58 7.86
C ILE A 147 1.40 -15.77 6.35
N LEU A 148 2.54 -16.08 5.73
CA LEU A 148 2.64 -16.23 4.27
C LEU A 148 2.02 -17.52 3.73
N ASP A 149 2.12 -18.61 4.47
CA ASP A 149 1.50 -19.88 4.12
C ASP A 149 -0.04 -19.80 4.22
N SER A 150 -0.55 -18.99 5.14
CA SER A 150 -1.99 -18.69 5.24
C SER A 150 -2.51 -17.73 4.16
N GLY A 151 -1.63 -17.19 3.31
CA GLY A 151 -1.97 -16.23 2.27
C GLY A 151 -2.07 -14.78 2.77
N GLY A 152 -1.54 -14.49 3.97
CA GLY A 152 -1.37 -13.13 4.46
C GLY A 152 -0.36 -12.33 3.62
N ILE A 153 -0.42 -11.02 3.74
CA ILE A 153 0.45 -10.09 3.00
C ILE A 153 1.71 -9.83 3.83
N ALA A 154 2.89 -10.09 3.29
CA ALA A 154 4.14 -9.65 3.92
C ALA A 154 4.91 -8.75 2.97
N GLY A 155 5.47 -7.65 3.49
CA GLY A 155 6.42 -6.85 2.75
C GLY A 155 7.59 -6.38 3.58
N CYS A 156 8.64 -5.93 2.90
CA CYS A 156 9.84 -5.41 3.51
C CYS A 156 10.26 -4.08 2.89
N SER A 157 10.92 -3.24 3.67
CA SER A 157 11.57 -2.01 3.19
C SER A 157 12.96 -2.29 2.62
N THR A 158 13.35 -1.61 1.55
CA THR A 158 14.67 -1.66 0.92
C THR A 158 15.10 -0.25 0.49
N HIS A 159 16.41 0.01 0.49
CA HIS A 159 16.97 1.36 0.40
C HIS A 159 18.12 1.48 -0.62
N ASN A 160 18.48 0.38 -1.28
CA ASN A 160 19.50 0.35 -2.32
C ASN A 160 19.34 -0.93 -3.17
N LEU A 161 20.12 -1.00 -4.25
CA LEU A 161 20.08 -2.13 -5.18
C LEU A 161 20.35 -3.48 -4.51
N ASP A 162 21.33 -3.53 -3.59
CA ASP A 162 21.71 -4.78 -2.95
C ASP A 162 20.57 -5.30 -2.08
N GLN A 163 20.01 -4.47 -1.19
CA GLN A 163 18.84 -4.84 -0.38
C GLN A 163 17.65 -5.27 -1.25
N PHE A 164 17.39 -4.57 -2.35
CA PHE A 164 16.32 -4.91 -3.28
C PHE A 164 16.54 -6.29 -3.92
N ARG A 165 17.77 -6.59 -4.37
CA ARG A 165 18.15 -7.92 -4.89
C ARG A 165 17.97 -9.01 -3.86
N ARG A 166 18.47 -8.83 -2.63
CA ARG A 166 18.34 -9.82 -1.55
C ARG A 166 16.87 -10.15 -1.24
N ALA A 167 16.01 -9.14 -1.23
CA ALA A 167 14.58 -9.34 -1.00
C ALA A 167 13.88 -10.06 -2.18
N MET A 168 14.41 -9.90 -3.40
CA MET A 168 13.93 -10.59 -4.59
C MET A 168 14.43 -12.03 -4.70
N GLU A 169 15.63 -12.33 -4.19
CA GLU A 169 16.26 -13.65 -4.29
C GLU A 169 15.73 -14.64 -3.21
N PRO A 170 15.21 -15.83 -3.61
CA PRO A 170 14.73 -16.83 -2.65
C PRO A 170 15.84 -17.36 -1.74
N ASP A 171 17.05 -17.52 -2.26
CA ASP A 171 18.19 -18.11 -1.55
C ASP A 171 18.77 -17.19 -0.47
N GLU A 172 18.54 -15.88 -0.58
CA GLU A 172 18.95 -14.87 0.41
C GLU A 172 17.80 -14.43 1.32
N SER A 173 16.64 -15.07 1.17
CA SER A 173 15.50 -14.87 2.04
C SER A 173 15.81 -15.39 3.45
N PRO A 174 15.31 -14.75 4.52
CA PRO A 174 15.52 -15.22 5.90
C PRO A 174 14.99 -16.63 6.17
N PHE A 175 14.21 -17.22 5.25
CA PHE A 175 13.66 -18.58 5.34
C PHE A 175 14.54 -19.65 4.68
N GLY A 176 15.68 -19.27 4.10
CA GLY A 176 16.63 -20.18 3.48
C GLY A 176 16.16 -20.82 2.17
N LYS A 177 17.03 -21.68 1.62
CA LYS A 177 16.89 -22.31 0.29
C LYS A 177 15.70 -23.23 0.11
N GLU A 178 15.07 -23.67 1.19
CA GLU A 178 13.91 -24.57 1.13
C GLU A 178 12.61 -23.81 0.83
N SER A 179 12.61 -22.49 0.97
CA SER A 179 11.46 -21.66 0.60
C SER A 179 11.33 -21.58 -0.93
N ARG A 180 10.24 -22.12 -1.48
CA ARG A 180 9.98 -22.11 -2.93
C ARG A 180 9.52 -20.72 -3.38
N GLY A 181 10.47 -19.84 -3.68
CA GLY A 181 10.25 -18.51 -4.26
C GLY A 181 10.34 -17.38 -3.23
N SER A 182 10.53 -16.14 -3.71
CA SER A 182 10.61 -14.98 -2.81
C SER A 182 9.32 -14.82 -2.05
N VAL A 183 9.51 -14.80 -0.74
CA VAL A 183 8.48 -14.96 0.28
C VAL A 183 7.66 -13.67 0.46
N TRP A 184 8.13 -12.56 -0.10
CA TRP A 184 7.46 -11.27 0.00
C TRP A 184 6.29 -11.15 -0.98
N SER A 185 5.17 -10.65 -0.46
CA SER A 185 4.01 -10.21 -1.25
C SER A 185 4.29 -8.89 -1.96
N TYR A 186 5.11 -8.04 -1.36
CA TYR A 186 5.62 -6.82 -1.99
C TYR A 186 6.97 -6.40 -1.39
N ILE A 187 7.73 -5.59 -2.14
CA ILE A 187 8.97 -4.97 -1.65
C ILE A 187 8.82 -3.46 -1.77
N ALA A 188 9.05 -2.74 -0.68
CA ALA A 188 9.08 -1.29 -0.68
C ALA A 188 10.49 -0.78 -1.00
N LEU A 189 10.62 0.09 -2.00
CA LEU A 189 11.85 0.75 -2.43
C LEU A 189 11.75 2.25 -2.11
N GLY A 190 12.65 2.76 -1.27
CA GLY A 190 12.70 4.19 -0.99
C GLY A 190 13.68 4.57 0.12
N PRO A 191 13.70 5.84 0.58
CA PRO A 191 12.88 6.92 0.07
C PRO A 191 13.25 7.26 -1.38
N VAL A 192 12.26 7.39 -2.28
CA VAL A 192 12.50 7.81 -3.67
C VAL A 192 12.75 9.31 -3.72
N PHE A 193 11.93 10.09 -3.00
CA PHE A 193 12.09 11.53 -2.84
C PHE A 193 12.32 11.88 -1.36
N ALA A 194 12.88 13.08 -1.13
CA ALA A 194 13.07 13.61 0.20
C ALA A 194 11.73 13.63 0.97
N THR A 195 11.77 13.23 2.24
CA THR A 195 10.59 13.15 3.09
C THR A 195 10.87 13.69 4.48
N GLY A 196 9.94 14.50 5.00
CA GLY A 196 9.93 14.94 6.39
C GLY A 196 9.35 13.90 7.36
N SER A 197 8.89 12.73 6.90
CA SER A 197 8.21 11.73 7.74
C SER A 197 9.15 10.96 8.69
N LYS A 198 10.47 11.14 8.57
CA LYS A 198 11.48 10.60 9.48
C LYS A 198 12.31 11.77 10.01
N THR A 199 11.98 12.34 11.17
CA THR A 199 12.66 13.55 11.67
C THR A 199 13.75 13.30 12.71
N LYS A 200 13.89 12.08 13.24
CA LYS A 200 14.73 11.82 14.44
C LYS A 200 15.46 10.47 14.50
N SER A 201 15.46 9.65 13.45
CA SER A 201 16.14 8.34 13.48
C SER A 201 17.50 8.39 12.79
N SER A 202 18.46 7.62 13.31
CA SER A 202 19.68 7.20 12.60
C SER A 202 19.42 6.59 11.22
N ASP A 203 18.17 6.19 10.96
CA ASP A 203 17.73 5.44 9.77
C ASP A 203 17.13 6.36 8.68
N GLN A 204 17.58 7.63 8.64
CA GLN A 204 17.37 8.46 7.47
C GLN A 204 18.33 7.99 6.38
N ASN A 205 17.78 7.32 5.37
CA ASN A 205 18.48 7.04 4.13
C ASN A 205 18.33 8.24 3.20
N ASP A 206 19.38 8.56 2.45
CA ASP A 206 19.32 9.57 1.40
C ASP A 206 18.26 9.17 0.36
N PRO A 207 17.55 10.16 -0.24
CA PRO A 207 16.63 9.89 -1.34
C PRO A 207 17.38 9.27 -2.52
N LEU A 208 16.84 8.19 -3.07
CA LEU A 208 17.38 7.55 -4.28
C LEU A 208 17.31 8.51 -5.48
N GLY A 209 16.25 9.31 -5.54
CA GLY A 209 15.87 10.03 -6.76
C GLY A 209 15.17 9.11 -7.77
N PRO A 210 14.42 9.70 -8.72
CA PRO A 210 13.60 8.93 -9.65
C PRO A 210 14.43 8.04 -10.58
N GLU A 211 15.55 8.54 -11.12
CA GLU A 211 16.38 7.73 -12.04
C GLU A 211 17.02 6.53 -11.34
N GLN A 212 17.60 6.69 -10.16
CA GLN A 212 18.18 5.56 -9.43
C GLN A 212 17.11 4.53 -9.04
N ALA A 213 15.91 4.99 -8.62
CA ALA A 213 14.81 4.08 -8.34
C ALA A 213 14.39 3.29 -9.60
N LEU A 214 14.32 3.95 -10.76
CA LEU A 214 14.03 3.34 -12.06
C LEU A 214 15.14 2.37 -12.49
N GLU A 215 16.41 2.68 -12.25
CA GLU A 215 17.55 1.79 -12.53
C GLU A 215 17.52 0.53 -11.66
N ILE A 216 17.19 0.65 -10.38
CA ILE A 216 17.08 -0.49 -9.46
C ILE A 216 16.01 -1.48 -9.95
N ILE A 217 14.83 -0.98 -10.34
CA ILE A 217 13.76 -1.84 -10.86
C ILE A 217 14.02 -2.32 -12.30
N ALA A 218 14.93 -1.66 -13.04
CA ALA A 218 15.37 -2.08 -14.37
C ALA A 218 16.27 -3.31 -14.39
N GLU A 219 16.76 -3.71 -13.23
CA GLU A 219 17.75 -4.76 -13.15
C GLU A 219 17.18 -6.06 -13.74
N SER A 220 17.91 -6.68 -14.69
CA SER A 220 17.37 -7.77 -15.51
C SER A 220 16.92 -9.00 -14.71
N LYS A 221 17.57 -9.30 -13.57
CA LYS A 221 17.16 -10.39 -12.68
C LYS A 221 15.88 -10.04 -11.94
N VAL A 222 15.69 -8.76 -11.62
CA VAL A 222 14.47 -8.24 -11.01
C VAL A 222 13.29 -8.41 -11.98
N VAL A 223 13.43 -7.99 -13.24
CA VAL A 223 12.36 -8.09 -14.25
C VAL A 223 11.93 -9.54 -14.52
N SER A 224 12.88 -10.43 -14.79
CA SER A 224 12.58 -11.85 -15.05
C SER A 224 11.82 -12.52 -13.90
N GLN A 225 12.17 -12.18 -12.66
CA GLN A 225 11.46 -12.72 -11.50
C GLN A 225 10.01 -12.21 -11.35
N PHE A 226 9.62 -11.06 -11.91
CA PHE A 226 8.21 -10.68 -11.93
C PHE A 226 7.39 -11.60 -12.81
N GLU A 227 7.92 -11.93 -13.99
CA GLU A 227 7.21 -12.69 -15.01
C GLU A 227 7.06 -14.16 -14.62
N GLU A 228 8.03 -14.70 -13.88
CA GLU A 228 8.04 -16.10 -13.44
C GLU A 228 7.18 -16.37 -12.20
N ARG A 229 6.74 -15.33 -11.48
CA ARG A 229 5.98 -15.51 -10.24
C ARG A 229 4.57 -16.01 -10.49
N SER A 230 4.22 -17.11 -9.82
CA SER A 230 2.87 -17.67 -9.80
C SER A 230 1.89 -16.91 -8.88
N ARG A 231 2.43 -16.11 -7.95
CA ARG A 231 1.67 -15.31 -6.97
C ARG A 231 1.71 -13.82 -7.34
N PRO A 232 0.64 -13.04 -7.02
CA PRO A 232 0.66 -11.59 -7.17
C PRO A 232 1.83 -10.99 -6.37
N PHE A 233 2.54 -10.05 -6.98
CA PHE A 233 3.67 -9.36 -6.39
C PHE A 233 3.65 -7.89 -6.81
N SER A 234 4.10 -7.01 -5.91
CA SER A 234 4.15 -5.57 -6.17
C SER A 234 5.48 -4.97 -5.73
N VAL A 235 5.98 -3.99 -6.48
CA VAL A 235 6.98 -3.05 -5.98
C VAL A 235 6.25 -1.84 -5.46
N VAL A 236 6.52 -1.51 -4.21
CA VAL A 236 5.99 -0.31 -3.59
C VAL A 236 7.06 0.77 -3.67
N MET A 237 6.78 1.88 -4.33
CA MET A 237 7.65 3.07 -4.28
C MET A 237 7.25 3.87 -3.04
N ILE A 238 8.20 4.26 -2.20
CA ILE A 238 7.89 4.99 -0.95
C ILE A 238 8.80 6.20 -0.76
N GLY A 239 8.31 7.23 -0.07
CA GLY A 239 9.10 8.38 0.38
C GLY A 239 8.95 9.61 -0.50
N GLY A 240 8.31 10.65 0.04
CA GLY A 240 8.16 11.96 -0.59
C GLY A 240 7.26 11.97 -1.83
N LEU A 241 6.41 10.95 -2.02
CA LEU A 241 5.53 10.83 -3.17
C LEU A 241 4.31 11.76 -3.06
N ASN A 242 3.95 12.35 -4.21
CA ASN A 242 2.72 13.10 -4.47
C ASN A 242 2.19 12.72 -5.87
N PRO A 243 0.97 13.15 -6.25
CA PRO A 243 0.41 12.82 -7.57
C PRO A 243 1.31 13.22 -8.74
N GLU A 244 1.97 14.39 -8.65
CA GLU A 244 2.77 14.95 -9.74
C GLU A 244 4.04 14.12 -10.00
N ASN A 245 4.80 13.83 -8.95
CA ASN A 245 6.05 13.07 -9.08
C ASN A 245 5.82 11.57 -9.26
N TRP A 246 4.66 11.05 -8.82
CA TRP A 246 4.24 9.70 -9.16
C TRP A 246 3.90 9.57 -10.65
N ALA A 247 3.20 10.55 -11.24
CA ALA A 247 2.91 10.52 -12.67
C ALA A 247 4.19 10.51 -13.53
N GLU A 248 5.22 11.27 -13.12
CA GLU A 248 6.54 11.25 -13.76
C GLU A 248 7.22 9.87 -13.65
N LEU A 249 7.24 9.28 -12.44
CA LEU A 249 7.77 7.93 -12.24
C LEU A 249 7.01 6.88 -13.05
N ALA A 250 5.68 6.93 -13.04
CA ALA A 250 4.82 6.01 -13.78
C ALA A 250 5.08 6.08 -15.29
N LYS A 251 5.29 7.28 -15.84
CA LYS A 251 5.72 7.47 -17.23
C LYS A 251 7.11 6.87 -17.49
N GLY A 252 8.04 7.02 -16.53
CA GLY A 252 9.36 6.40 -16.60
C GLY A 252 9.32 4.86 -16.62
N ILE A 253 8.41 4.27 -15.84
CA ILE A 253 8.13 2.82 -15.81
C ILE A 253 7.53 2.37 -17.15
N GLN A 254 6.52 3.10 -17.65
CA GLN A 254 5.83 2.77 -18.91
C GLN A 254 6.77 2.87 -20.12
N THR A 255 7.62 3.90 -20.17
CA THR A 255 8.60 4.10 -21.26
C THR A 255 9.60 2.94 -21.35
N ARG A 256 9.88 2.26 -20.23
CA ARG A 256 10.73 1.08 -20.18
C ARG A 256 9.99 -0.23 -20.50
N GLY A 257 8.71 -0.15 -20.85
CA GLY A 257 7.87 -1.28 -21.26
C GLY A 257 7.36 -2.13 -20.11
N TRP A 258 7.45 -1.67 -18.86
CA TRP A 258 6.99 -2.44 -17.72
C TRP A 258 5.51 -2.24 -17.44
N ASN A 259 4.89 -3.28 -16.87
CA ASN A 259 3.51 -3.21 -16.42
C ASN A 259 3.41 -2.28 -15.20
N THR A 260 2.87 -1.09 -15.41
CA THR A 260 2.68 -0.07 -14.36
C THR A 260 1.83 -0.58 -13.19
N ARG A 261 0.96 -1.58 -13.39
CA ARG A 261 0.15 -2.18 -12.31
C ARG A 261 0.95 -3.00 -11.29
N ALA A 262 2.20 -3.37 -11.62
CA ALA A 262 3.10 -4.01 -10.67
C ALA A 262 3.73 -3.00 -9.69
N PHE A 263 3.62 -1.70 -9.97
CA PHE A 263 4.24 -0.63 -9.20
C PHE A 263 3.17 0.19 -8.50
N VAL A 264 3.34 0.39 -7.20
CA VAL A 264 2.33 1.01 -6.33
C VAL A 264 2.99 2.12 -5.52
N PRO A 265 2.45 3.35 -5.51
CA PRO A 265 2.93 4.39 -4.61
C PRO A 265 2.47 4.10 -3.18
N ALA A 266 3.39 4.16 -2.22
CA ALA A 266 3.12 4.20 -0.80
C ALA A 266 3.16 5.62 -0.27
N VAL A 267 2.08 6.01 0.43
CA VAL A 267 1.79 7.40 0.74
C VAL A 267 1.40 7.57 2.21
N ILE A 268 1.89 8.64 2.82
CA ILE A 268 1.58 9.03 4.21
C ILE A 268 0.97 10.43 4.19
N GLY A 269 1.82 11.46 4.19
CA GLY A 269 1.38 12.83 4.42
C GLY A 269 0.61 13.44 3.25
N SER A 270 0.91 13.05 2.01
CA SER A 270 0.26 13.62 0.82
C SER A 270 -1.20 13.23 0.68
N VAL A 271 -1.64 12.13 1.30
CA VAL A 271 -3.06 11.72 1.35
C VAL A 271 -3.80 12.26 2.58
N MET A 272 -3.09 12.77 3.60
CA MET A 272 -3.68 13.27 4.84
C MET A 272 -3.87 14.79 4.87
N ASN A 273 -3.64 15.48 3.75
CA ASN A 273 -3.86 16.91 3.68
C ASN A 273 -5.37 17.15 3.62
N SER A 274 -5.95 17.54 4.77
CA SER A 274 -7.35 17.96 4.93
C SER A 274 -7.40 19.47 5.14
N GLY A 275 -7.98 20.20 4.20
CA GLY A 275 -8.24 21.65 4.30
C GLY A 275 -9.15 22.12 3.16
N PRO A 276 -9.68 23.36 3.20
CA PRO A 276 -10.48 23.89 2.10
C PRO A 276 -9.68 23.86 0.79
N GLY A 277 -10.06 22.99 -0.16
CA GLY A 277 -9.35 22.78 -1.42
C GLY A 277 -8.13 21.84 -1.35
N ALA A 278 -7.81 21.29 -0.17
CA ALA A 278 -6.80 20.25 0.01
C ALA A 278 -7.54 18.95 0.37
N ASP A 279 -7.82 18.16 -0.66
CA ASP A 279 -8.31 16.79 -0.53
C ASP A 279 -7.25 15.88 -1.14
N GLY A 280 -6.19 15.64 -0.35
CA GLY A 280 -5.04 14.87 -0.82
C GLY A 280 -5.44 13.47 -1.27
N ALA A 281 -6.40 12.84 -0.60
CA ALA A 281 -6.87 11.52 -0.96
C ALA A 281 -7.57 11.50 -2.33
N ARG A 282 -8.47 12.45 -2.63
CA ARG A 282 -9.09 12.55 -3.96
C ARG A 282 -8.11 12.93 -5.05
N GLN A 283 -7.16 13.83 -4.79
CA GLN A 283 -6.12 14.16 -5.77
C GLN A 283 -5.33 12.92 -6.21
N TRP A 284 -5.01 12.04 -5.25
CA TRP A 284 -4.42 10.74 -5.55
C TRP A 284 -5.36 9.82 -6.32
N ASP A 285 -6.64 9.72 -5.93
CA ASP A 285 -7.62 8.89 -6.64
C ASP A 285 -7.79 9.31 -8.11
N ASP A 286 -7.94 10.62 -8.35
CA ASP A 286 -8.05 11.21 -9.69
C ASP A 286 -6.78 10.97 -10.52
N SER A 287 -5.61 11.21 -9.93
CA SER A 287 -4.32 10.95 -10.57
C SER A 287 -4.17 9.48 -10.97
N LEU A 288 -4.47 8.55 -10.06
CA LEU A 288 -4.40 7.12 -10.35
C LEU A 288 -5.38 6.70 -11.43
N ARG A 289 -6.62 7.21 -11.43
CA ARG A 289 -7.59 6.95 -12.49
C ARG A 289 -7.07 7.41 -13.85
N SER A 290 -6.50 8.62 -13.93
CA SER A 290 -5.95 9.13 -15.20
C SER A 290 -4.82 8.24 -15.75
N LEU A 291 -3.94 7.72 -14.89
CA LEU A 291 -2.85 6.82 -15.30
C LEU A 291 -3.33 5.44 -15.80
N HIS A 292 -4.51 4.99 -15.37
CA HIS A 292 -5.08 3.69 -15.77
C HIS A 292 -5.90 3.76 -17.05
N LEU A 293 -6.33 4.95 -17.49
CA LEU A 293 -7.13 5.12 -18.72
C LEU A 293 -6.29 5.01 -20.00
N ASP A 294 -4.96 5.11 -19.89
CA ASP A 294 -4.03 5.10 -21.03
C ASP A 294 -3.42 3.71 -21.34
N THR A 295 -3.78 2.65 -20.60
CA THR A 295 -3.23 1.28 -20.74
C THR A 295 -4.30 0.24 -21.06
#